data_AF-X1R2Z5-F1
#
_entry.id   AF-X1R2Z5-F1
#
_cell.length_a   1.000
_cell.length_b   1.000
_cell.length_c   1.000
_cell.angle_alpha   90.00
_cell.angle_beta   90.00
_cell.angle_gamma   90.00
#
_symmetry.space_group_name_H-M   'P 1'
#
loop_
_entity.id
_entity.type
_entity.pdbx_description
1 polymer ?
#
loop_
_entity_poly.entity_id
_entity_poly.type
_entity_poly.pdbx_seq_one_letter_code
_entity_poly.pdbx_strand_id
1 'polypeptide(L)' 'MLGTPEMIVIAIVAIIFLFGATKVPQLARSFGQAMGEFKKARREAELNYKKFEESVTGSEEETSKKAA' A
#
# COMPACT_ATOMS: atom_id res chain seq x y z
N MET A 1 -7.07 -8.22 -38.79
CA MET A 1 -6.15 -7.44 -37.93
C MET A 1 -6.09 -8.15 -36.59
N LEU A 2 -4.92 -8.26 -35.97
CA LEU A 2 -4.85 -8.75 -34.59
C LEU A 2 -5.58 -7.75 -33.71
N GLY A 3 -6.59 -8.21 -32.97
CA GLY A 3 -7.34 -7.39 -32.03
C GLY A 3 -6.61 -7.27 -30.69
N THR A 4 -7.16 -6.42 -29.83
CA THR A 4 -6.75 -6.32 -28.43
C THR A 4 -6.78 -7.68 -27.69
N PRO A 5 -7.77 -8.58 -27.90
CA PRO A 5 -7.77 -9.88 -27.25
C PRO A 5 -6.56 -10.75 -27.63
N GLU A 6 -6.22 -10.83 -28.91
CA GLU A 6 -5.10 -11.62 -29.40
C GLU A 6 -3.76 -11.10 -28.86
N MET A 7 -3.59 -9.78 -28.79
CA MET A 7 -2.39 -9.17 -28.22
C MET A 7 -2.21 -9.48 -26.73
N ILE A 8 -3.30 -9.52 -25.95
CA ILE A 8 -3.26 -9.88 -24.53
C ILE A 8 -2.84 -11.34 -24.35
N VAL A 9 -3.39 -12.25 -25.17
CA VAL A 9 -3.03 -13.67 -25.12
C VAL A 9 -1.54 -13.86 -25.42
N ILE A 10 -1.02 -13.20 -26.46
CA ILE A 10 0.40 -13.26 -26.82
C ILE A 10 1.27 -12.73 -25.68
N ALA A 11 0.89 -11.61 -25.05
CA ALA A 11 1.64 -11.05 -23.94
C ALA A 11 1.70 -11.99 -22.73
N ILE A 12 0.57 -12.63 -22.38
CA ILE A 12 0.52 -13.61 -21.27
C ILE A 12 1.41 -14.81 -21.59
N VAL A 13 1.32 -15.36 -22.79
CA VAL A 13 2.16 -16.49 -23.23
C VAL A 13 3.63 -16.12 -23.21
N ALA A 14 4.01 -14.93 -23.70
CA ALA A 14 5.38 -14.45 -23.70
C ALA A 14 5.93 -14.32 -22.26
N ILE A 15 5.14 -13.77 -21.34
CA ILE A 15 5.53 -13.67 -19.92
C ILE A 15 5.73 -15.06 -19.32
N ILE A 16 4.83 -16.01 -19.59
CA ILE A 16 4.96 -17.39 -19.11
C ILE A 16 6.18 -18.08 -19.73
N PHE A 17 6.51 -17.81 -20.99
CA PHE A 17 7.67 -18.40 -21.66
C PHE A 17 9.01 -17.87 -21.11
N LEU A 18 9.10 -16.55 -20.87
CA LEU A 18 10.30 -15.90 -20.37
C LEU A 18 10.55 -16.18 -18.88
N PHE A 19 9.50 -16.17 -18.07
CA PHE A 19 9.61 -16.25 -16.61
C PHE A 19 9.18 -17.61 -16.05
N GLY A 20 8.47 -18.43 -16.82
CA GLY A 20 7.91 -19.70 -16.37
C GLY A 20 6.57 -19.52 -15.63
N ALA A 21 5.68 -20.52 -15.77
CA ALA A 21 4.36 -20.52 -15.15
C ALA A 21 4.39 -20.45 -13.61
N THR A 22 5.51 -20.82 -12.98
CA THR A 22 5.67 -20.83 -11.52
C THR A 22 6.11 -19.49 -10.95
N LYS A 23 6.76 -18.62 -11.74
CA LYS A 23 7.29 -17.34 -11.25
C LYS A 23 6.24 -16.23 -11.20
N VAL A 24 5.33 -16.18 -12.17
CA VAL A 24 4.21 -15.24 -12.18
C VAL A 24 3.39 -15.29 -10.88
N PRO A 25 2.92 -16.47 -10.39
CA PRO A 25 2.18 -16.53 -9.13
C PRO A 25 3.04 -16.26 -7.90
N GLN A 26 4.34 -16.57 -7.93
CA GLN A 26 5.26 -16.22 -6.83
C GLN A 26 5.43 -14.71 -6.71
N LEU A 27 5.66 -14.01 -7.83
CA LEU A 27 5.78 -12.56 -7.89
C LEU A 27 4.49 -11.87 -7.44
N ALA A 28 3.32 -12.34 -7.89
CA ALA A 28 2.04 -11.81 -7.46
C ALA A 28 1.83 -11.95 -5.95
N ARG A 29 2.21 -13.10 -5.36
CA ARG A 29 2.13 -13.31 -3.91
C ARG A 29 3.06 -12.40 -3.13
N SER A 30 4.35 -12.35 -3.49
CA SER A 30 5.32 -11.51 -2.77
C SER A 30 5.02 -10.02 -2.91
N PHE A 31 4.62 -9.58 -4.11
CA PHE A 31 4.18 -8.21 -4.36
C PHE A 31 2.91 -7.88 -3.58
N GLY A 32 1.94 -8.79 -3.53
CA GLY A 32 0.72 -8.64 -2.74
C GLY A 32 0.98 -8.53 -1.24
N GLN A 33 1.91 -9.34 -0.71
CA GLN A 33 2.36 -9.26 0.68
C GLN A 33 3.01 -7.90 0.98
N ALA A 34 3.95 -7.46 0.13
CA ALA A 34 4.62 -6.17 0.27
C ALA A 34 3.64 -4.99 0.20
N MET A 35 2.70 -5.01 -0.75
CA MET A 35 1.65 -3.99 -0.86
C MET A 35 0.70 -3.99 0.35
N GLY A 36 0.41 -5.17 0.90
CA GLY A 36 -0.41 -5.33 2.11
C GLY A 36 0.27 -4.72 3.34
N GLU A 37 1.54 -5.01 3.56
CA GLU A 37 2.33 -4.43 4.65
C GLU A 37 2.52 -2.93 4.47
N PHE A 38 2.79 -2.46 3.25
CA PHE A 38 2.88 -1.05 2.93
C PHE A 38 1.59 -0.28 3.25
N LYS A 39 0.42 -0.84 2.92
CA LYS A 39 -0.87 -0.23 3.24
C LYS A 39 -1.13 -0.16 4.74
N LYS A 40 -0.73 -1.18 5.51
CA LYS A 40 -0.81 -1.16 6.98
C LYS A 40 0.10 -0.08 7.56
N ALA A 41 1.35 -0.04 7.14
CA ALA A 41 2.33 0.96 7.58
C ALA A 41 1.86 2.39 7.27
N ARG A 42 1.30 2.65 6.07
CA ARG A 42 0.70 3.96 5.75
C ARG A 42 -0.43 4.34 6.70
N ARG A 43 -1.33 3.39 7.01
CA ARG A 43 -2.47 3.64 7.90
C ARG A 43 -2.01 3.93 9.34
N GLU A 44 -1.05 3.17 9.84
CA GLU A 44 -0.46 3.40 11.16
C GLU A 44 0.26 4.75 11.22
N ALA A 45 1.02 5.10 10.18
CA ALA A 45 1.66 6.40 10.08
C ALA A 45 0.66 7.57 10.14
N GLU A 46 -0.47 7.46 9.42
CA GLU A 46 -1.53 8.48 9.42
C GLU A 46 -2.21 8.61 10.80
N LEU A 47 -2.52 7.48 11.45
CA LEU A 47 -3.09 7.47 12.80
C LEU A 47 -2.14 8.08 13.82
N ASN A 48 -0.85 7.73 13.75
CA ASN A 48 0.17 8.28 14.63
C ASN A 48 0.36 9.79 14.40
N TYR A 49 0.32 10.24 13.16
CA TYR A 49 0.40 11.66 12.82
C TYR A 49 -0.78 12.43 13.40
N LYS A 50 -2.01 11.92 13.24
CA LYS A 50 -3.22 12.54 13.80
C LYS A 50 -3.18 12.59 15.32
N LYS A 51 -2.74 11.50 15.97
CA LYS A 51 -2.61 11.44 17.43
C LYS A 51 -1.53 12.39 17.95
N PHE A 52 -0.45 12.55 17.21
CA PHE A 52 0.60 13.52 17.51
C PHE A 52 0.06 14.95 17.41
N GLU A 53 -0.66 15.28 16.34
CA GLU A 53 -1.31 16.59 16.16
C GLU A 53 -2.30 16.89 17.30
N GLU A 54 -3.17 15.94 17.67
CA GLU A 54 -4.09 16.08 18.80
C GLU A 54 -3.34 16.29 20.14
N SER A 55 -2.19 15.64 20.34
CA SER A 55 -1.39 15.83 21.57
C SER A 55 -0.65 17.18 21.63
N VAL A 56 -0.26 17.72 20.48
CA VAL A 56 0.39 19.04 20.39
C VAL A 56 -0.63 20.16 20.61
N THR A 57 -1.81 20.06 19.99
CA THR A 57 -2.85 21.11 20.09
C THR A 57 -3.65 21.03 21.39
N GLY A 58 -3.79 19.84 22.00
CA GLY A 58 -4.49 19.65 23.29
C GLY A 58 -3.71 20.14 24.51
N SER A 59 -2.42 20.42 24.37
CA SER A 59 -1.55 20.88 25.47
C SER A 59 -1.75 22.36 25.84
N GLU A 60 -2.45 23.15 25.01
CA GLU A 60 -2.71 24.58 25.28
C GLU A 60 -4.01 24.82 26.08
N GLU A 61 -4.96 23.89 26.14
CA GLU A 61 -6.21 24.08 26.88
C GLU A 61 -6.13 23.76 28.39
N GLU A 62 -5.21 22.87 28.82
CA GLU A 62 -5.11 22.47 30.23
C GLU A 62 -4.34 23.47 31.12
N THR A 63 -3.43 24.28 30.57
CA THR A 63 -2.67 25.29 31.33
C THR A 63 -3.47 26.56 31.63
N SER A 64 -4.53 26.86 30.86
CA SER A 64 -5.36 28.06 31.05
C SER A 64 -6.38 27.93 32.21
N LYS A 65 -6.88 26.72 32.49
CA LYS A 65 -7.89 26.49 33.55
C LYS A 65 -7.32 26.36 34.98
N LYS A 66 -6.00 26.20 35.12
CA LYS A 66 -5.35 25.99 36.42
C LYS A 66 -4.76 27.27 37.05
N ALA A 67 -4.83 28.39 36.32
CA ALA A 67 -4.33 29.69 36.75
C ALA A 67 -5.44 30.70 37.13
N ALA A 68 -6.72 30.28 37.11
CA ALA A 68 -7.88 31.08 37.52
C ALA A 68 -8.45 30.60 38.85
#